data_AF-A0A350PHW1-F1
#
_entry.id   AF-A0A350PHW1-F1
#
_cell.length_a   1.000
_cell.length_b   1.000
_cell.length_c   1.000
_cell.angle_alpha   90.00
_cell.angle_beta   90.00
_cell.angle_gamma   90.00
#
_symmetry.space_group_name_H-M   'P 1'
#
loop_
_entity.id
_entity.type
_entity.pdbx_description
1 polymer ?
#
loop_
_entity_poly.entity_id
_entity_poly.type
_entity_poly.pdbx_seq_one_letter_code
_entity_poly.pdbx_strand_id
1 'polypeptide(L)'
;MAKANNKTVPTQLKVQDYLNAIEDSQRKEDCIRIHDMMKEITGREPKMWGTSIVGFGTYHYKYESGREGDMLMTGFSNRKNSITLYILGGLKKREAFLSKLGPHKTGKSCLYIKR
;
A
#
# COMPACT_ATOMS: atom_id res chain seq x y z
N MET A 1 -25.96 -6.23 -16.06
CA MET A 1 -25.36 -5.96 -14.74
C MET A 1 -24.31 -4.87 -14.91
N ALA A 2 -24.37 -3.77 -14.17
CA ALA A 2 -23.42 -2.67 -14.30
C ALA A 2 -21.99 -3.14 -13.95
N LYS A 3 -21.02 -2.90 -14.85
CA LYS A 3 -19.59 -3.12 -14.57
C LYS A 3 -19.18 -2.18 -13.43
N ALA A 4 -19.04 -2.71 -12.22
CA ALA A 4 -18.56 -1.94 -11.08
C ALA A 4 -17.05 -1.70 -11.23
N ASN A 5 -16.70 -0.50 -11.71
CA ASN A 5 -15.32 -0.04 -11.86
C ASN A 5 -14.55 -0.08 -10.54
N ASN A 6 -13.22 -0.31 -10.59
CA ASN A 6 -12.39 -0.25 -9.40
C ASN A 6 -12.40 1.18 -8.83
N LYS A 7 -12.63 1.29 -7.51
CA LYS A 7 -12.56 2.58 -6.81
C LYS A 7 -11.11 3.03 -6.59
N THR A 8 -10.20 2.07 -6.43
CA THR A 8 -8.78 2.31 -6.26
C THR A 8 -8.12 2.30 -7.63
N VAL A 9 -7.89 3.49 -8.17
CA VAL A 9 -7.22 3.72 -9.45
C VAL A 9 -6.11 4.75 -9.28
N PRO A 10 -5.11 4.78 -10.17
CA PRO A 10 -4.08 5.79 -10.12
C PRO A 10 -4.68 7.20 -10.31
N THR A 11 -4.20 8.18 -9.55
CA THR A 11 -4.65 9.58 -9.63
C THR A 11 -3.51 10.50 -10.06
N GLN A 12 -3.83 11.79 -10.25
CA GLN A 12 -2.86 12.86 -10.51
C GLN A 12 -2.36 13.54 -9.22
N LEU A 13 -2.77 13.02 -8.05
CA LEU A 13 -2.29 13.52 -6.78
C LEU A 13 -0.80 13.24 -6.63
N LYS A 14 -0.05 14.21 -6.09
CA LYS A 14 1.38 14.04 -5.85
C LYS A 14 1.60 13.30 -4.54
N VAL A 15 2.50 12.33 -4.58
CA VAL A 15 2.91 11.55 -3.39
C VAL A 15 3.53 12.46 -2.33
N GLN A 16 4.31 13.46 -2.76
CA GLN A 16 4.93 14.42 -1.85
C GLN A 16 3.89 15.25 -1.07
N ASP A 17 2.80 15.67 -1.72
CA ASP A 17 1.73 16.42 -1.05
C ASP A 17 1.04 15.55 0.01
N TYR A 18 0.81 14.26 -0.29
CA TYR A 18 0.26 13.31 0.66
C TYR A 18 1.16 13.10 1.89
N LEU A 19 2.47 12.97 1.69
CA LEU A 19 3.44 12.83 2.78
C LEU A 19 3.57 14.12 3.59
N ASN A 20 3.52 15.28 2.92
CA ASN A 20 3.62 16.57 3.57
C ASN A 20 2.40 16.92 4.42
N ALA A 21 1.23 16.39 4.08
CA ALA A 21 -0.01 16.56 4.83
C ALA A 21 -0.09 15.74 6.13
N ILE A 22 0.93 14.93 6.44
CA ILE A 22 0.99 14.19 7.70
C ILE A 22 1.44 15.14 8.82
N GLU A 23 0.55 15.42 9.77
CA GLU A 23 0.79 16.37 10.87
C GLU A 23 1.75 15.84 11.94
N ASP A 24 1.63 14.56 12.31
CA ASP A 24 2.51 13.93 13.29
C ASP A 24 3.91 13.72 12.70
N SER A 25 4.91 14.35 13.31
CA SER A 25 6.28 14.41 12.78
C SER A 25 6.92 13.04 12.67
N GLN A 26 6.81 12.19 13.70
CA GLN A 26 7.33 10.83 13.61
C GLN A 26 6.61 10.07 12.50
N ARG A 27 5.29 10.11 12.48
CA ARG A 27 4.49 9.37 11.52
C ARG A 27 4.87 9.75 10.08
N LYS A 28 5.17 11.04 9.87
CA LYS A 28 5.69 11.56 8.61
C LYS A 28 7.05 10.94 8.29
N GLU A 29 7.99 10.94 9.23
CA GLU A 29 9.32 10.29 9.08
C GLU A 29 9.20 8.80 8.77
N ASP A 30 8.37 8.06 9.50
CA ASP A 30 8.13 6.63 9.30
C ASP A 30 7.58 6.38 7.89
N CYS A 31 6.61 7.20 7.45
CA CYS A 31 6.01 7.09 6.11
C CYS A 31 7.01 7.45 4.99
N ILE A 32 7.87 8.45 5.20
CA ILE A 32 8.96 8.79 4.26
C ILE A 32 9.96 7.63 4.18
N ARG A 33 10.34 7.04 5.33
CA ARG A 33 11.26 5.91 5.35
C ARG A 33 10.71 4.70 4.61
N ILE A 34 9.41 4.39 4.82
CA ILE A 34 8.72 3.31 4.10
C ILE A 34 8.66 3.61 2.60
N HIS A 35 8.36 4.86 2.21
CA HIS A 35 8.38 5.29 0.82
C HIS A 35 9.74 5.01 0.16
N ASP A 36 10.82 5.43 0.80
CA ASP A 36 12.18 5.28 0.25
C ASP A 36 12.56 3.80 0.13
N MET A 37 12.29 3.01 1.18
CA MET A 37 12.52 1.56 1.15
C MET A 37 11.74 0.88 0.02
N MET A 38 10.47 1.21 -0.16
CA MET A 38 9.66 0.60 -1.23
C MET A 38 10.14 1.04 -2.61
N LYS A 39 10.53 2.30 -2.78
CA LYS A 39 11.12 2.79 -4.03
C LYS A 39 12.40 2.04 -4.38
N GLU A 40 13.30 1.89 -3.40
CA GLU A 40 14.57 1.17 -3.55
C GLU A 40 14.34 -0.32 -3.89
N ILE A 41 13.55 -1.03 -3.08
CA ILE A 41 13.30 -2.48 -3.24
C ILE A 41 12.61 -2.79 -4.57
N THR A 42 11.69 -1.93 -5.01
CA THR A 42 10.90 -2.19 -6.22
C THR A 42 11.52 -1.63 -7.50
N GLY A 43 12.39 -0.61 -7.40
CA GLY A 43 12.87 0.15 -8.54
C GLY A 43 11.76 0.87 -9.31
N ARG A 44 10.61 1.15 -8.68
CA ARG A 44 9.45 1.79 -9.31
C ARG A 44 9.22 3.17 -8.75
N GLU A 45 8.81 4.09 -9.62
CA GLU A 45 8.33 5.40 -9.18
C GLU A 45 6.97 5.26 -8.46
N PRO A 46 6.77 5.98 -7.34
CA PRO A 46 5.54 5.94 -6.58
C PRO A 46 4.43 6.69 -7.31
N LYS A 47 3.19 6.21 -7.16
CA LYS A 47 1.99 6.91 -7.64
C LYS A 47 0.89 6.87 -6.59
N MET A 48 0.08 7.92 -6.53
CA MET A 48 -1.12 7.90 -5.70
C MET A 48 -2.20 7.01 -6.32
N TRP A 49 -2.80 6.17 -5.50
CA TRP A 49 -3.93 5.32 -5.82
C TRP A 49 -5.13 5.71 -4.94
N GLY A 50 -6.19 6.20 -5.57
CA GLY A 50 -7.25 6.94 -4.87
C GLY A 50 -6.67 8.14 -4.12
N THR A 51 -7.15 8.35 -2.88
CA THR A 51 -6.78 9.51 -2.05
C THR A 51 -5.78 9.20 -0.94
N SER A 52 -5.40 7.93 -0.74
CA SER A 52 -4.76 7.52 0.52
C SER A 52 -3.78 6.35 0.41
N ILE A 53 -3.40 5.96 -0.81
CA ILE A 53 -2.45 4.87 -1.03
C ILE A 53 -1.31 5.37 -1.91
N VAL A 54 -0.09 5.21 -1.42
CA VAL A 54 1.13 5.34 -2.24
C VAL A 54 1.45 3.96 -2.76
N GLY A 55 1.39 3.77 -4.07
CA GLY A 55 1.59 2.50 -4.75
C GLY A 55 2.83 2.48 -5.64
N PHE A 56 3.44 1.30 -5.76
CA PHE A 56 4.65 1.03 -6.52
C PHE A 56 4.39 -0.11 -7.49
N GLY A 57 4.60 0.16 -8.78
CA GLY A 57 4.29 -0.75 -9.87
C GLY A 57 2.79 -1.05 -10.02
N THR A 58 2.44 -1.74 -11.09
CA THR A 58 1.06 -2.07 -11.45
C THR A 58 1.02 -3.51 -11.95
N TYR A 59 -0.05 -4.24 -11.62
CA TYR A 59 -0.36 -5.52 -12.23
C TYR A 59 -1.83 -5.54 -12.67
N HIS A 60 -2.11 -6.29 -13.73
CA HIS A 60 -3.46 -6.57 -14.19
C HIS A 60 -3.94 -7.89 -13.60
N TYR A 61 -5.14 -7.92 -13.04
CA TYR A 61 -5.77 -9.14 -12.53
C TYR A 61 -6.99 -9.49 -13.35
N LYS A 62 -7.28 -10.79 -13.46
CA LYS A 62 -8.51 -11.31 -14.05
C LYS A 62 -9.00 -12.49 -13.22
N TYR A 63 -10.24 -12.41 -12.77
CA TYR A 63 -10.92 -13.49 -12.05
C TYR A 63 -11.66 -14.42 -13.01
N GLU A 64 -11.95 -15.64 -12.57
CA GLU A 64 -12.75 -16.63 -13.30
C GLU A 64 -14.15 -16.10 -13.66
N SER A 65 -14.71 -15.19 -12.85
CA SER A 65 -15.98 -14.50 -13.12
C SER A 65 -15.92 -13.50 -14.29
N GLY A 66 -14.75 -13.31 -14.91
CA GLY A 66 -14.52 -12.32 -15.96
C GLY A 66 -14.28 -10.90 -15.44
N ARG A 67 -14.33 -10.66 -14.13
CA ARG A 67 -13.95 -9.37 -13.54
C ARG A 67 -12.43 -9.19 -13.64
N GLU A 68 -12.00 -8.09 -14.24
CA GLU A 68 -10.59 -7.73 -14.38
C GLU A 68 -10.33 -6.26 -14.03
N GLY A 69 -9.05 -5.90 -13.89
CA GLY A 69 -8.62 -4.53 -13.69
C GLY A 69 -7.19 -4.43 -13.18
N ASP A 70 -6.75 -3.20 -12.93
CA ASP A 70 -5.39 -2.92 -12.49
C ASP A 70 -5.33 -2.60 -11.01
N MET A 71 -4.20 -2.93 -10.39
CA MET A 71 -3.91 -2.61 -8.99
C MET A 71 -2.41 -2.37 -8.79
N LEU A 72 -2.05 -1.61 -7.76
CA LEU A 72 -0.67 -1.47 -7.30
C LEU A 72 -0.07 -2.82 -6.92
N MET A 73 1.17 -3.09 -7.30
CA MET A 73 1.89 -4.31 -6.89
C MET A 73 2.23 -4.28 -5.40
N THR A 74 2.67 -3.15 -4.87
CA THR A 74 2.89 -2.99 -3.43
C THR A 74 2.74 -1.53 -3.06
N GLY A 75 2.56 -1.22 -1.79
CA GLY A 75 2.42 0.16 -1.37
C GLY A 75 2.07 0.30 0.10
N PHE A 76 1.75 1.52 0.51
CA PHE A 76 1.36 1.81 1.87
C PHE A 76 0.31 2.91 1.98
N SER A 77 -0.24 3.04 3.18
CA SER A 77 -1.25 4.03 3.53
C SER A 77 -1.05 4.49 4.96
N ASN A 78 -1.02 5.81 5.16
CA ASN A 78 -1.17 6.45 6.46
C ASN A 78 -2.67 6.43 6.85
N ARG A 79 -3.08 5.45 7.67
CA ARG A 79 -4.46 5.35 8.22
C ARG A 79 -4.50 5.84 9.66
N LYS A 80 -5.64 6.38 10.09
CA LYS A 80 -5.83 6.93 11.46
C LYS A 80 -5.20 6.09 12.59
N ASN A 81 -5.34 4.77 12.55
CA ASN A 81 -4.91 3.89 13.66
C ASN A 81 -3.65 3.04 13.37
N SER A 82 -3.06 3.14 12.18
CA SER A 82 -1.94 2.26 11.77
C SER A 82 -1.33 2.71 10.45
N ILE A 83 -0.04 2.43 10.23
CA ILE A 83 0.51 2.45 8.88
C ILE A 83 0.21 1.08 8.25
N THR A 84 -0.47 1.07 7.11
CA THR A 84 -0.86 -0.17 6.44
C THR A 84 0.02 -0.39 5.22
N LEU A 85 0.72 -1.53 5.17
CA LEU A 85 1.47 -1.97 4.01
C LEU A 85 0.63 -2.98 3.20
N TYR A 86 0.66 -2.88 1.87
CA TYR A 86 -0.02 -3.79 0.96
C TYR A 86 1.03 -4.67 0.28
N ILE A 87 1.01 -5.97 0.56
CA ILE A 87 1.99 -6.93 0.05
C ILE A 87 1.32 -7.91 -0.92
N LEU A 88 1.68 -7.83 -2.20
CA LEU A 88 1.23 -8.79 -3.22
C LEU A 88 1.69 -10.21 -2.90
N GLY A 89 0.81 -11.18 -3.18
CA GLY A 89 0.99 -12.58 -2.80
C GLY A 89 0.64 -12.87 -1.33
N GLY A 90 0.24 -11.86 -0.56
CA GLY A 90 -0.23 -12.00 0.81
C GLY A 90 0.87 -12.33 1.81
N LEU A 91 0.43 -12.60 3.04
CA LEU A 91 1.30 -12.74 4.21
C LEU A 91 1.40 -14.17 4.75
N LYS A 92 0.58 -15.10 4.24
CA LYS A 92 0.42 -16.45 4.80
C LYS A 92 1.70 -17.28 4.81
N LYS A 93 2.62 -17.06 3.86
CA LYS A 93 3.92 -17.75 3.79
C LYS A 93 5.08 -16.94 4.41
N ARG A 94 4.78 -15.89 5.18
CA ARG A 94 5.77 -14.93 5.72
C ARG A 94 5.81 -14.90 7.25
N GLU A 95 5.21 -15.88 7.92
CA GLU A 95 5.08 -15.94 9.38
C GLU A 95 6.43 -15.82 10.10
N ALA A 96 7.48 -16.47 9.58
CA ALA A 96 8.83 -16.38 10.15
C ALA A 96 9.36 -14.93 10.19
N PHE A 97 9.08 -14.11 9.18
CA PHE A 97 9.46 -12.70 9.18
C PHE A 97 8.55 -11.87 10.08
N LEU A 98 7.26 -12.14 10.06
CA LEU A 98 6.27 -11.44 10.88
C LEU A 98 6.54 -11.61 12.39
N SER A 99 7.01 -12.78 12.82
CA SER A 99 7.38 -13.04 14.21
C SER A 99 8.46 -12.10 14.75
N LYS A 100 9.26 -11.48 13.87
CA LYS A 100 10.35 -10.56 14.20
C LYS A 100 9.96 -9.08 14.15
N LEU A 101 8.76 -8.76 13.65
CA LEU A 101 8.36 -7.38 13.33
C LEU A 101 7.80 -6.60 14.55
N GLY A 102 7.63 -7.26 15.69
CA GLY A 102 6.94 -6.68 16.86
C GLY A 102 5.41 -6.67 16.70
N PRO A 103 4.66 -5.90 17.52
CA PRO A 103 3.20 -5.89 17.48
C PRO A 103 2.61 -5.44 16.13
N HIS A 104 1.83 -6.31 15.49
CA HIS A 104 1.19 -6.02 14.22
C HIS A 104 -0.15 -6.76 14.08
N LYS A 105 -0.94 -6.37 13.08
CA LYS A 105 -2.10 -7.15 12.63
C LYS A 105 -1.97 -7.46 11.14
N THR A 106 -2.63 -8.51 10.68
CA THR A 106 -2.63 -8.92 9.26
C THR A 106 -4.05 -9.06 8.73
N GLY A 107 -4.26 -8.64 7.48
CA GLY A 107 -5.39 -9.03 6.64
C GLY A 107 -4.95 -10.03 5.57
N LYS A 108 -5.70 -10.14 4.46
CA LYS A 108 -5.31 -11.02 3.33
C LYS A 108 -3.97 -10.60 2.72
N SER A 109 -3.86 -9.31 2.36
CA SER A 109 -2.66 -8.70 1.78
C SER A 109 -2.21 -7.45 2.52
N CYS A 110 -2.85 -7.13 3.65
CA CYS A 110 -2.59 -5.92 4.42
C CYS A 110 -1.79 -6.27 5.68
N LEU A 111 -0.73 -5.52 5.95
CA LEU A 111 0.04 -5.57 7.18
C LEU A 111 -0.17 -4.25 7.91
N TYR A 112 -0.72 -4.30 9.12
CA TYR A 112 -1.02 -3.12 9.93
C TYR A 112 0.05 -2.99 10.99
N ILE A 113 0.92 -2.00 10.82
CA ILE A 113 1.95 -1.63 11.79
C ILE A 113 1.33 -0.60 12.73
N LYS A 114 1.31 -0.96 14.01
CA LYS A 114 0.84 -0.09 15.09
C LYS A 114 2.06 0.45 15.82
N ARG A 115 1.94 1.69 16.25
CA ARG A 115 2.83 2.29 17.23
C ARG A 115 2.14 2.23 18.58
#